data_AF-A0AA42IQJ1-F1
#
_entry.id   AF-A0AA42IQJ1-F1
#
_cell.length_a   1.000
_cell.length_b   1.000
_cell.length_c   1.000
_cell.angle_alpha   90.00
_cell.angle_beta   90.00
_cell.angle_gamma   90.00
#
_symmetry.space_group_name_H-M   'P 1'
#
loop_
_entity.id
_entity.type
_entity.pdbx_description
1 polymer ?
#
loop_
_entity_poly.entity_id
_entity_poly.type
_entity_poly.pdbx_seq_one_letter_code
_entity_poly.pdbx_strand_id
1 'polypeptide(L)'
;MLTIKLGDIHGIHPDFSRVECELDLAPIGLPDPALIPKALATRINEVYPLVICGPDALCIGQTTLYRWLKAHTDPETPVRCIEWPKGRIKQFAYQLVLIERLVAPALAQITRQQVRDLYANIGSAKEQWPHEYRSHAHLARLVGVKPLKGCGGEK
;
A
#
# COMPACT_ATOMS: atom_id res chain seq x y z
N MET A 1 -11.01 -0.72 -16.78
CA MET A 1 -11.41 0.13 -15.63
C MET A 1 -12.91 0.06 -15.52
N LEU A 2 -13.44 0.08 -14.29
CA LEU A 2 -14.87 0.08 -13.99
C LEU A 2 -15.17 1.04 -12.84
N THR A 3 -16.45 1.34 -12.63
CA THR A 3 -16.95 2.08 -11.47
C THR A 3 -17.94 1.20 -10.73
N ILE A 4 -17.73 1.00 -9.43
CA ILE A 4 -18.60 0.21 -8.53
C ILE A 4 -18.90 1.01 -7.27
N LYS A 5 -19.84 0.57 -6.44
CA LYS A 5 -20.04 1.20 -5.13
C LYS A 5 -18.92 0.75 -4.19
N LEU A 6 -18.50 1.61 -3.27
CA LEU A 6 -17.50 1.28 -2.27
C LEU A 6 -17.92 0.05 -1.43
N GLY A 7 -19.21 -0.07 -1.12
CA GLY A 7 -19.80 -1.20 -0.41
C GLY A 7 -19.69 -2.54 -1.13
N ASP A 8 -19.53 -2.54 -2.46
CA ASP A 8 -19.37 -3.74 -3.27
C ASP A 8 -17.94 -4.31 -3.21
N ILE A 9 -16.99 -3.60 -2.58
CA ILE A 9 -15.62 -4.08 -2.34
C ILE A 9 -15.59 -4.81 -1.00
N HIS A 10 -15.47 -6.15 -1.04
CA HIS A 10 -15.65 -7.02 0.13
C HIS A 10 -14.47 -7.07 1.11
N GLY A 11 -13.54 -6.12 1.01
CA GLY A 11 -12.38 -6.02 1.89
C GLY A 11 -11.06 -6.05 1.14
N ILE A 12 -9.98 -6.14 1.91
CA ILE A 12 -8.63 -6.34 1.38
C ILE A 12 -8.43 -7.83 1.19
N HIS A 13 -7.75 -8.21 0.11
CA HIS A 13 -7.46 -9.60 -0.17
C HIS A 13 -6.65 -10.25 0.98
N PRO A 14 -6.99 -11.46 1.46
CA PRO A 14 -6.33 -12.07 2.63
C PRO A 14 -4.81 -12.21 2.51
N ASP A 15 -4.28 -12.46 1.30
CA ASP A 15 -2.83 -12.52 1.08
C ASP A 15 -2.12 -11.18 1.37
N PHE A 16 -2.79 -10.04 1.20
CA PHE A 16 -2.23 -8.75 1.59
C PHE A 16 -2.08 -8.67 3.10
N SER A 17 -3.14 -9.00 3.85
CA SER A 17 -3.10 -9.02 5.31
C SER A 17 -2.06 -9.99 5.83
N ARG A 18 -1.94 -11.18 5.20
CA ARG A 18 -0.90 -12.16 5.53
C ARG A 18 0.51 -11.56 5.37
N VAL A 19 0.80 -10.95 4.23
CA VAL A 19 2.10 -10.32 3.97
C VAL A 19 2.37 -9.14 4.91
N GLU A 20 1.37 -8.31 5.19
CA GLU A 20 1.51 -7.21 6.16
C GLU A 20 1.87 -7.71 7.56
N CYS A 21 1.28 -8.83 8.00
CA CYS A 21 1.64 -9.48 9.25
C CYS A 21 3.03 -10.13 9.22
N GLU A 22 3.37 -10.85 8.14
CA GLU A 22 4.70 -11.48 7.97
C GLU A 22 5.84 -10.45 8.00
N LEU A 23 5.60 -9.27 7.46
CA LEU A 23 6.56 -8.16 7.39
C LEU A 23 6.54 -7.24 8.62
N ASP A 24 5.70 -7.54 9.63
CA ASP A 24 5.49 -6.68 10.81
C ASP A 24 5.27 -5.20 10.43
N LEU A 25 4.45 -4.97 9.40
CA LEU A 25 4.20 -3.63 8.90
C LEU A 25 3.30 -2.85 9.85
N ALA A 26 3.62 -1.56 10.01
CA ALA A 26 2.88 -0.71 10.90
C ALA A 26 1.43 -0.63 10.42
N PRO A 27 0.47 -0.67 11.36
CA PRO A 27 -0.91 -0.44 11.03
C PRO A 27 -1.00 0.93 10.36
N ILE A 28 -1.89 1.02 9.38
CA ILE A 28 -2.13 2.28 8.71
C ILE A 28 -2.86 3.20 9.68
N GLY A 29 -2.17 4.23 10.15
CA GLY A 29 -2.81 5.37 10.78
C GLY A 29 -3.59 6.12 9.72
N LEU A 30 -4.92 5.96 9.72
CA LEU A 30 -5.78 6.73 8.84
C LEU A 30 -5.66 8.21 9.25
N PRO A 31 -5.40 9.13 8.31
CA PRO A 31 -5.41 10.55 8.62
C PRO A 31 -6.78 10.92 9.21
N ASP A 32 -6.75 11.71 10.28
CA ASP A 32 -7.94 12.19 10.98
C ASP A 32 -8.96 12.75 9.96
N PRO A 33 -10.25 12.39 10.05
CA PRO A 33 -11.28 12.93 9.16
C PRO A 33 -11.34 14.46 9.12
N ALA A 34 -10.83 15.16 10.13
CA ALA A 34 -10.65 16.61 10.12
C ALA A 34 -9.57 17.11 9.14
N LEU A 35 -8.61 16.25 8.78
CA LEU A 35 -7.48 16.58 7.90
C LEU A 35 -7.80 16.47 6.40
N ILE A 36 -8.77 15.63 6.02
CA ILE A 36 -9.17 15.46 4.62
C ILE A 36 -10.68 15.73 4.50
N PRO A 37 -11.07 16.92 4.00
CA PRO A 37 -12.46 17.25 3.76
C PRO A 37 -13.16 16.21 2.88
N LYS A 38 -14.40 15.83 3.23
CA LYS A 38 -15.21 14.90 2.44
C LYS A 38 -15.34 15.31 0.96
N ALA A 39 -15.37 16.61 0.68
CA ALA A 39 -15.38 17.14 -0.68
C ALA A 39 -14.13 16.76 -1.51
N LEU A 40 -12.98 16.54 -0.85
CA LEU A 40 -11.77 16.04 -1.49
C LEU A 40 -11.77 14.51 -1.58
N ALA A 41 -12.49 13.78 -0.71
CA ALA A 41 -12.60 12.32 -0.78
C ALA A 41 -13.08 11.84 -2.15
N THR A 42 -14.13 12.50 -2.68
CA THR A 42 -14.67 12.21 -4.02
C THR A 42 -13.63 12.44 -5.10
N ARG A 43 -12.89 13.56 -5.05
CA ARG A 43 -11.82 13.87 -6.02
C ARG A 43 -10.64 12.92 -5.93
N ILE A 44 -10.21 12.54 -4.73
CA ILE A 44 -9.10 11.60 -4.54
C ILE A 44 -9.43 10.27 -5.21
N ASN A 45 -10.64 9.77 -5.00
CA ASN A 45 -11.12 8.54 -5.63
C ASN A 45 -11.27 8.64 -7.17
N GLU A 46 -11.59 9.82 -7.71
CA GLU A 46 -11.62 10.03 -9.16
C GLU A 46 -10.23 9.97 -9.81
N VAL A 47 -9.21 10.42 -9.08
CA VAL A 47 -7.82 10.53 -9.55
C VAL A 47 -7.03 9.24 -9.33
N TYR A 48 -7.23 8.56 -8.21
CA TYR A 48 -6.48 7.38 -7.80
C TYR A 48 -7.40 6.15 -7.78
N PRO A 49 -7.51 5.40 -8.90
CA PRO A 49 -8.38 4.24 -8.93
C PRO A 49 -7.86 3.14 -8.00
N LEU A 50 -8.77 2.48 -7.29
CA LEU A 50 -8.47 1.28 -6.52
C LEU A 50 -8.14 0.12 -7.47
N VAL A 51 -7.42 -0.89 -6.99
CA VAL A 51 -7.20 -2.13 -7.74
C VAL A 51 -7.93 -3.25 -7.02
N ILE A 52 -8.79 -3.96 -7.74
CA ILE A 52 -9.58 -5.08 -7.21
C ILE A 52 -9.33 -6.35 -8.00
N CYS A 53 -9.42 -7.51 -7.36
CA CYS A 53 -9.42 -8.81 -8.03
C CYS A 53 -10.80 -9.48 -7.96
N GLY A 54 -11.26 -10.01 -9.08
CA GLY A 54 -12.49 -10.81 -9.15
C GLY A 54 -12.27 -12.28 -8.75
N PRO A 55 -13.36 -13.04 -8.48
CA PRO A 55 -14.76 -12.63 -8.58
C PRO A 55 -15.28 -11.85 -7.37
N ASP A 56 -14.61 -11.93 -6.22
CA ASP A 56 -15.14 -11.43 -4.93
C ASP A 56 -14.91 -9.93 -4.69
N ALA A 57 -14.46 -9.18 -5.69
CA ALA A 57 -14.17 -7.75 -5.62
C ALA A 57 -13.29 -7.38 -4.40
N LEU A 58 -12.20 -8.11 -4.20
CA LEU A 58 -11.25 -7.86 -3.10
C LEU A 58 -10.22 -6.82 -3.52
N CYS A 59 -9.94 -5.84 -2.66
CA CYS A 59 -8.93 -4.81 -2.88
C CYS A 59 -7.51 -5.39 -2.76
N ILE A 60 -6.67 -5.12 -3.77
CA ILE A 60 -5.29 -5.59 -3.89
C ILE A 60 -4.31 -4.47 -4.26
N GLY A 61 -4.71 -3.21 -4.15
CA GLY A 61 -3.86 -2.08 -4.48
C GLY A 61 -4.55 -0.78 -4.15
N GLN A 62 -3.76 0.20 -3.70
CA GLN A 62 -4.28 1.37 -3.00
C GLN A 62 -5.09 0.95 -1.76
N THR A 63 -4.67 -0.12 -1.08
CA THR A 63 -5.36 -0.67 0.11
C THR A 63 -5.46 0.35 1.23
N THR A 64 -4.49 1.24 1.34
CA THR A 64 -4.47 2.37 2.26
C THR A 64 -5.57 3.37 1.95
N LEU A 65 -5.71 3.76 0.68
CA LEU A 65 -6.79 4.61 0.21
C LEU A 65 -8.15 3.93 0.40
N TYR A 66 -8.25 2.63 0.11
CA TYR A 66 -9.48 1.86 0.36
C TYR A 66 -9.88 1.88 1.84
N ARG A 67 -8.93 1.63 2.76
CA ARG A 67 -9.18 1.70 4.21
C ARG A 67 -9.67 3.09 4.61
N TRP A 68 -9.06 4.14 4.06
CA TRP A 68 -9.46 5.52 4.33
C TRP A 68 -10.86 5.83 3.79
N LEU A 69 -11.16 5.48 2.54
CA LEU A 69 -12.48 5.64 1.94
C LEU A 69 -13.54 4.89 2.75
N LYS A 70 -13.28 3.63 3.10
CA LYS A 70 -14.19 2.80 3.91
C LYS A 70 -14.48 3.39 5.29
N ALA A 71 -13.52 4.07 5.90
CA ALA A 71 -13.70 4.68 7.22
C ALA A 71 -14.44 6.03 7.18
N HIS A 72 -14.42 6.75 6.06
CA HIS A 72 -14.82 8.17 6.02
C HIS A 72 -15.84 8.54 4.94
N THR A 73 -16.18 7.62 4.02
CA THR A 73 -17.15 7.85 2.94
C THR A 73 -18.31 6.86 3.01
N ASP A 74 -19.44 7.23 2.40
CA ASP A 74 -20.64 6.40 2.35
C ASP A 74 -20.40 5.13 1.49
N PRO A 75 -20.87 3.94 1.89
CA PRO A 75 -20.79 2.73 1.07
C PRO A 75 -21.35 2.88 -0.35
N GLU A 76 -22.34 3.75 -0.55
CA GLU A 76 -22.94 4.05 -1.86
C GLU A 76 -22.06 4.94 -2.75
N THR A 77 -20.95 5.46 -2.23
CA THR A 77 -20.01 6.31 -2.97
C THR A 77 -19.45 5.54 -4.18
N PRO A 78 -19.61 6.04 -5.42
CA PRO A 78 -19.03 5.41 -6.60
C PRO A 78 -17.50 5.51 -6.57
N VAL A 79 -16.79 4.40 -6.77
CA VAL A 79 -15.32 4.34 -6.78
C VAL A 79 -14.77 3.79 -8.09
N ARG A 80 -13.71 4.43 -8.61
CA ARG A 80 -13.05 3.97 -9.84
C ARG A 80 -12.12 2.82 -9.50
N CYS A 81 -12.25 1.73 -10.24
CA CYS A 81 -11.47 0.51 -10.03
C CYS A 81 -10.77 0.06 -11.32
N ILE A 82 -9.57 -0.48 -11.15
CA ILE A 82 -8.88 -1.31 -12.13
C ILE A 82 -9.13 -2.76 -11.72
N GLU A 83 -9.74 -3.54 -12.60
CA GLU A 83 -9.88 -4.98 -12.39
C GLU A 83 -8.58 -5.68 -12.76
N TRP A 84 -8.04 -6.43 -11.81
CA TRP A 84 -6.86 -7.23 -11.99
C TRP A 84 -7.21 -8.60 -12.59
N PRO A 85 -6.47 -9.08 -13.60
CA PRO A 85 -6.72 -10.37 -14.21
C PRO A 85 -6.70 -11.53 -13.18
N LYS A 86 -7.70 -12.42 -13.27
CA LYS A 86 -7.88 -13.53 -12.33
C LYS A 86 -6.63 -14.44 -12.26
N GLY A 87 -6.37 -14.99 -11.07
CA GLY A 87 -5.50 -16.17 -10.89
C GLY A 87 -4.03 -15.92 -10.58
N ARG A 88 -3.57 -14.67 -10.42
CA ARG A 88 -2.14 -14.39 -10.15
C ARG A 88 -1.84 -13.76 -8.78
N ILE A 89 -2.84 -13.42 -7.98
CA ILE A 89 -2.63 -12.66 -6.74
C ILE A 89 -1.64 -13.32 -5.77
N LYS A 90 -1.70 -14.65 -5.59
CA LYS A 90 -0.78 -15.39 -4.72
C LYS A 90 0.69 -15.23 -5.09
N GLN A 91 0.99 -15.11 -6.39
CA GLN A 91 2.36 -14.95 -6.90
C GLN A 91 2.87 -13.52 -6.68
N PHE A 92 1.98 -12.52 -6.71
CA PHE A 92 2.35 -11.11 -6.71
C PHE A 92 2.06 -10.37 -5.41
N ALA A 93 1.31 -10.97 -4.46
CA ALA A 93 0.86 -10.29 -3.25
C ALA A 93 2.02 -9.64 -2.47
N TYR A 94 3.14 -10.37 -2.32
CA TYR A 94 4.33 -9.85 -1.66
C TYR A 94 4.87 -8.59 -2.36
N GLN A 95 5.03 -8.67 -3.68
CA GLN A 95 5.53 -7.55 -4.50
C GLN A 95 4.55 -6.37 -4.48
N LEU A 96 3.24 -6.61 -4.56
CA LEU A 96 2.25 -5.55 -4.56
C LEU A 96 2.18 -4.80 -3.21
N VAL A 97 2.28 -5.51 -2.08
CA VAL A 97 2.39 -4.88 -0.75
C VAL A 97 3.65 -4.02 -0.67
N LEU A 98 4.79 -4.54 -1.15
CA LEU A 98 6.03 -3.78 -1.20
C LEU A 98 5.91 -2.53 -2.08
N ILE A 99 5.33 -2.64 -3.28
CA ILE A 99 5.09 -1.49 -4.17
C ILE A 99 4.26 -0.43 -3.46
N GLU A 100 3.15 -0.83 -2.82
CA GLU A 100 2.28 0.12 -2.12
C GLU A 100 3.02 0.85 -0.99
N ARG A 101 3.82 0.12 -0.21
CA ARG A 101 4.55 0.69 0.94
C ARG A 101 5.77 1.52 0.57
N LEU A 102 6.42 1.23 -0.56
CA LEU A 102 7.72 1.80 -0.92
C LEU A 102 7.65 2.84 -2.04
N VAL A 103 6.69 2.71 -2.95
CA VAL A 103 6.54 3.57 -4.12
C VAL A 103 5.39 4.57 -3.92
N ALA A 104 4.32 4.17 -3.21
CA ALA A 104 3.16 5.02 -2.91
C ALA A 104 3.01 5.33 -1.40
N PRO A 105 4.06 5.80 -0.69
CA PRO A 105 4.06 5.90 0.78
C PRO A 105 3.11 6.97 1.34
N ALA A 106 2.46 7.77 0.51
CA ALA A 106 1.82 9.03 0.89
C ALA A 106 0.72 8.91 1.96
N LEU A 107 0.20 7.71 2.24
CA LEU A 107 -0.85 7.50 3.24
C LEU A 107 -0.51 6.42 4.28
N ALA A 108 0.65 5.76 4.18
CA ALA A 108 1.04 4.68 5.09
C ALA A 108 2.06 5.21 6.10
N GLN A 109 1.71 5.19 7.39
CA GLN A 109 2.70 5.40 8.44
C GLN A 109 3.75 4.27 8.39
N ILE A 110 5.02 4.65 8.43
CA ILE A 110 6.14 3.72 8.41
C ILE A 110 7.17 4.16 9.45
N THR A 111 7.64 3.21 10.25
CA THR A 111 8.68 3.49 11.25
C THR A 111 10.07 3.37 10.64
N ARG A 112 11.05 4.00 11.30
CA ARG A 112 12.47 3.89 10.91
C ARG A 112 12.96 2.44 10.89
N GLN A 113 12.43 1.61 11.78
CA GLN A 113 12.74 0.19 11.89
C GLN A 113 12.21 -0.59 10.69
N GLN A 114 10.93 -0.39 10.36
CA GLN A 114 10.31 -1.01 9.19
C GLN A 114 10.96 -0.60 7.87
N VAL A 115 11.45 0.64 7.75
CA VAL A 115 12.24 1.06 6.58
C VAL A 115 13.51 0.22 6.43
N ARG A 116 14.21 -0.08 7.52
CA ARG A 116 15.40 -0.95 7.50
C ARG A 116 15.04 -2.37 7.06
N ASP A 117 13.98 -2.92 7.65
CA ASP A 117 13.61 -4.32 7.42
C ASP A 117 13.05 -4.51 6.00
N LEU A 118 12.30 -3.53 5.48
CA LEU A 118 11.89 -3.49 4.07
C LEU A 118 13.09 -3.38 3.12
N TYR A 119 14.07 -2.53 3.44
CA TYR A 119 15.29 -2.40 2.65
C TYR A 119 16.04 -3.73 2.54
N ALA A 120 16.18 -4.46 3.65
CA ALA A 120 16.81 -5.78 3.68
C ALA A 120 16.03 -6.81 2.85
N ASN A 121 14.70 -6.82 2.96
CA ASN A 121 13.83 -7.73 2.21
C ASN A 121 13.97 -7.54 0.69
N ILE A 122 14.00 -6.29 0.20
CA ILE A 122 14.19 -6.01 -1.22
C ILE A 122 15.58 -6.47 -1.69
N GLY A 123 16.61 -6.24 -0.87
CA GLY A 123 17.98 -6.68 -1.16
C GLY A 123 18.11 -8.20 -1.36
N SER A 124 17.21 -8.99 -0.79
CA SER A 124 17.14 -10.45 -0.99
C SER A 124 16.40 -10.88 -2.28
N ALA A 125 15.67 -9.95 -2.93
CA ALA A 125 14.86 -10.20 -4.13
C ALA A 125 15.41 -9.47 -5.38
N LYS A 126 16.75 -9.47 -5.56
CA LYS A 126 17.45 -8.69 -6.61
C LYS A 126 16.93 -8.92 -8.04
N GLU A 127 16.51 -10.13 -8.38
CA GLU A 127 15.97 -10.44 -9.72
C GLU A 127 14.66 -9.71 -10.01
N GLN A 128 13.87 -9.43 -8.97
CA GLN A 128 12.55 -8.81 -9.07
C GLN A 128 12.61 -7.29 -8.83
N TRP A 129 13.69 -6.82 -8.20
CA TRP A 129 13.94 -5.41 -7.90
C TRP A 129 15.38 -5.00 -8.29
N PRO A 130 15.72 -5.03 -9.58
CA PRO A 130 17.10 -4.94 -10.07
C PRO A 130 17.76 -3.56 -9.87
N HIS A 131 16.98 -2.55 -9.47
CA HIS A 131 17.44 -1.19 -9.23
C HIS A 131 17.16 -0.76 -7.78
N GLU A 132 17.60 -1.57 -6.81
CA GLU A 132 17.48 -1.30 -5.38
C GLU A 132 17.72 0.18 -5.03
N TYR A 133 17.09 0.66 -3.95
CA TYR A 133 17.35 2.01 -3.46
C TYR A 133 18.86 2.16 -3.20
N ARG A 134 19.47 3.25 -3.70
CA ARG A 134 20.92 3.55 -3.57
C ARG A 134 21.51 3.31 -2.18
N SER A 135 20.71 3.45 -1.14
CA SER A 135 21.05 3.07 0.23
C SER A 135 19.77 3.02 1.08
N HIS A 136 19.85 2.41 2.27
CA HIS A 136 18.82 2.54 3.31
C HIS A 136 18.48 4.03 3.60
N ALA A 137 19.49 4.91 3.61
CA ALA A 137 19.29 6.34 3.82
C ALA A 137 18.50 7.01 2.68
N HIS A 138 18.69 6.54 1.46
CA HIS A 138 17.91 6.99 0.31
C HIS A 138 16.43 6.60 0.45
N LEU A 139 16.13 5.34 0.82
CA LEU A 139 14.76 4.90 1.06
C LEU A 139 14.10 5.66 2.22
N ALA A 140 14.80 5.80 3.35
CA ALA A 140 14.29 6.53 4.52
C ALA A 140 13.87 7.97 4.19
N ARG A 141 14.68 8.67 3.38
CA ARG A 141 14.36 10.03 2.93
C ARG A 141 13.11 10.06 2.04
N LEU A 142 12.95 9.12 1.12
CA LEU A 142 11.80 9.07 0.21
C LEU A 142 10.48 8.86 0.95
N VAL A 143 10.49 8.04 2.01
CA VAL A 143 9.30 7.76 2.83
C VAL A 143 9.14 8.74 4.01
N GLY A 144 9.93 9.80 4.07
CA GLY A 144 9.76 10.89 5.03
C GLY A 144 10.23 10.60 6.47
N VAL A 145 11.10 9.61 6.69
CA VAL A 145 11.63 9.29 8.03
C VAL A 145 13.14 9.48 8.14
N LYS A 146 13.63 9.73 9.37
CA LYS A 146 15.08 9.79 9.62
C LYS A 146 15.69 8.39 9.53
N PRO A 147 16.78 8.17 8.77
CA PRO A 147 17.44 6.87 8.74
C PRO A 147 17.98 6.49 10.13
N LEU A 148 17.88 5.21 10.49
CA LEU A 148 18.62 4.65 11.62
C LEU A 148 20.14 4.76 11.39
N LYS A 149 20.88 5.15 12.45
CA LYS A 149 22.35 5.21 12.45
C LYS A 149 22.91 3.83 12.85
N GLY A 150 23.82 3.28 12.04
CA GLY A 150 24.39 1.92 12.18
C GLY A 150 23.41 0.86 11.65
N CYS A 151 23.74 -0.05 10.74
CA CYS A 151 25.02 -0.62 10.35
C CYS A 151 25.51 -0.12 8.98
N GLY A 152 26.55 0.71 8.99
CA GLY A 152 27.56 0.67 7.93
C GLY A 152 28.65 -0.29 8.42
N GLY A 153 28.86 -1.38 7.68
CA GLY A 153 29.70 -2.51 8.05
C GLY A 153 28.82 -3.76 8.09
N GLU A 154 28.95 -4.72 7.18
CA GLU A 154 30.18 -5.29 6.64
C GLU A 154 30.11 -5.50 5.10
N LYS A 155 31.23 -5.12 4.45
CA LYS A 155 31.74 -5.47 3.10
C LYS A 155 30.78 -5.54 1.92
#